data_AF-A0A1R3XLZ7-F1
#
_entry.id   AF-A0A1R3XLZ7-F1
#
_cell.length_a   1.000
_cell.length_b   1.000
_cell.length_c   1.000
_cell.angle_alpha   90.00
_cell.angle_beta   90.00
_cell.angle_gamma   90.00
#
_symmetry.space_group_name_H-M   'P 1'
#
loop_
_entity.id
_entity.type
_entity.pdbx_description
1 polymer ?
#
loop_
_entity_poly.entity_id
_entity_poly.type
_entity_poly.pdbx_seq_one_letter_code
_entity_poly.pdbx_strand_id
1 'polypeptide(L)'
;MAAHSDHSNEFQQTGEIPKAQTKVIWKTFFILVALTAVEFLFAFTMDAGTLRNAIFIILTVFKAFYIVAEFMHLKHETKALIWSIILPMALVMWLMVALISEGSYYFDSIRNYFN
;
A
#
# COMPACT_ATOMS: atom_id res chain seq x y z
N MET A 1 57.63 -26.66 -23.42
CA MET A 1 57.51 -26.22 -22.00
C MET A 1 56.87 -24.84 -21.99
N ALA A 2 55.89 -24.66 -21.10
CA ALA A 2 55.17 -23.43 -20.73
C ALA A 2 54.29 -22.77 -21.84
N ALA A 3 53.09 -22.28 -21.59
CA ALA A 3 52.42 -21.96 -20.33
C ALA A 3 50.91 -22.25 -20.44
N HIS A 4 50.38 -22.96 -19.44
CA HIS A 4 48.95 -23.05 -19.19
C HIS A 4 48.50 -21.69 -18.63
N SER A 5 47.61 -20.99 -19.33
CA SER A 5 46.97 -19.78 -18.82
C SER A 5 45.96 -20.17 -17.75
N ASP A 6 46.32 -19.89 -16.52
CA ASP A 6 45.55 -20.09 -15.29
C ASP A 6 44.38 -19.10 -15.26
N HIS A 7 43.22 -19.50 -15.79
CA HIS A 7 41.95 -18.80 -15.58
C HIS A 7 41.37 -19.24 -14.24
N SER A 8 42.00 -18.83 -13.14
CA SER A 8 41.44 -18.95 -11.81
C SER A 8 41.36 -17.56 -11.17
N ASN A 9 40.16 -17.24 -10.67
CA ASN A 9 39.84 -16.13 -9.76
C ASN A 9 39.41 -14.77 -10.36
N GLU A 10 38.25 -14.74 -11.01
CA GLU A 10 37.43 -13.51 -11.14
C GLU A 10 36.04 -13.65 -10.46
N PHE A 11 35.97 -14.39 -9.34
CA PHE A 11 34.78 -14.47 -8.48
C PHE A 11 34.95 -13.69 -7.16
N GLN A 12 35.60 -12.53 -7.21
CA GLN A 12 35.72 -11.64 -6.05
C GLN A 12 35.34 -10.20 -6.41
N GLN A 13 34.13 -10.00 -6.91
CA GLN A 13 33.42 -8.74 -6.68
C GLN A 13 32.70 -8.84 -5.32
N THR A 14 33.45 -8.68 -4.24
CA THR A 14 32.88 -8.34 -2.93
C THR A 14 32.50 -6.86 -2.94
N GLY A 15 31.49 -6.53 -3.76
CA GLY A 15 30.81 -5.24 -3.67
C GLY A 15 30.13 -5.16 -2.31
N GLU A 16 30.49 -4.17 -1.50
CA GLU A 16 29.89 -3.93 -0.19
C GLU A 16 28.36 -4.00 -0.29
N ILE A 17 27.74 -4.89 0.49
CA ILE A 17 26.28 -4.99 0.57
C ILE A 17 25.76 -3.64 1.07
N PRO A 18 24.89 -2.94 0.31
CA PRO A 18 24.32 -1.67 0.77
C PRO A 18 23.66 -1.88 2.13
N LYS A 19 24.01 -1.06 3.12
CA LYS A 19 23.42 -1.15 4.46
C LYS A 19 21.92 -0.92 4.34
N ALA A 20 21.13 -1.94 4.69
CA ALA A 20 19.67 -1.86 4.69
C ALA A 20 19.21 -0.68 5.57
N GLN A 21 18.28 0.13 5.07
CA GLN A 21 17.73 1.30 5.79
C GLN A 21 16.70 0.90 6.85
N THR A 22 17.05 -0.04 7.74
CA THR A 22 16.15 -0.61 8.75
C THR A 22 15.62 0.43 9.75
N LYS A 23 16.36 1.52 9.97
CA LYS A 23 15.93 2.62 10.86
C LYS A 23 14.68 3.34 10.38
N VAL A 24 14.53 3.52 9.06
CA VAL A 24 13.35 4.19 8.48
C VAL A 24 12.12 3.31 8.66
N ILE A 25 12.28 2.01 8.37
CA ILE A 25 11.24 0.99 8.52
C ILE A 25 10.70 0.98 9.96
N TRP A 26 11.59 0.94 10.96
CA TRP A 26 11.19 0.96 12.37
C TRP A 26 10.47 2.24 12.78
N LYS A 27 10.89 3.40 12.24
CA LYS A 27 10.20 4.67 12.51
C LYS A 27 8.78 4.66 11.95
N THR A 28 8.61 4.22 10.71
CA THR A 28 7.29 4.16 10.05
C THR A 28 6.39 3.11 10.69
N PHE A 29 6.96 1.97 11.09
CA PHE A 29 6.24 0.95 11.86
C PHE A 29 5.60 1.53 13.12
N PHE A 30 6.37 2.26 13.94
CA PHE A 30 5.83 2.87 15.15
C PHE A 30 4.78 3.95 14.86
N ILE A 31 4.96 4.76 13.81
CA ILE A 31 3.95 5.72 13.36
C ILE A 31 2.65 4.99 13.04
N LEU A 32 2.70 3.90 12.29
CA LEU A 32 1.53 3.13 11.89
C LEU A 32 0.86 2.42 13.07
N VAL A 33 1.65 1.91 14.02
CA VAL A 33 1.12 1.36 15.27
C VAL A 33 0.38 2.43 16.05
N ALA A 34 0.97 3.62 16.22
CA ALA A 34 0.32 4.74 16.92
C ALA A 34 -0.98 5.18 16.22
N LEU A 35 -0.95 5.31 14.88
CA LEU A 35 -2.13 5.62 14.07
C LEU A 35 -3.25 4.61 14.29
N THR A 36 -2.91 3.33 14.31
CA THR A 36 -3.86 2.22 14.53
C THR A 36 -4.39 2.21 15.97
N ALA A 37 -3.55 2.47 16.96
CA ALA A 37 -3.96 2.54 18.36
C ALA A 37 -4.96 3.69 18.59
N VAL A 38 -4.72 4.85 17.95
CA VAL A 38 -5.66 5.98 17.96
C VAL A 38 -6.98 5.61 17.27
N GLU A 39 -6.93 4.89 16.16
CA GLU A 39 -8.10 4.35 15.47
C GLU A 39 -8.95 3.46 16.40
N PHE A 40 -8.31 2.53 17.10
CA PHE A 40 -8.99 1.68 18.08
C PHE A 40 -9.56 2.47 19.25
N LEU A 41 -8.84 3.48 19.75
CA LEU A 41 -9.36 4.35 20.82
C LEU A 41 -10.68 5.01 20.38
N PHE A 42 -10.71 5.63 19.20
CA PHE A 42 -11.94 6.20 18.65
C PHE A 42 -13.04 5.15 18.39
N ALA A 43 -12.66 3.90 18.05
CA ALA A 43 -13.61 2.80 17.89
C ALA A 43 -14.40 2.53 19.19
N PHE A 44 -13.73 2.60 20.34
CA PHE A 44 -14.29 2.25 21.63
C PHE A 44 -14.89 3.44 22.39
N THR A 45 -14.42 4.67 22.15
CA THR A 45 -14.92 5.87 22.86
C THR A 45 -16.05 6.58 22.13
N MET A 46 -16.20 6.38 20.82
CA MET A 46 -17.16 7.12 20.00
C MET A 46 -18.26 6.20 19.47
N ASP A 47 -19.51 6.64 19.59
CA ASP A 47 -20.66 5.93 19.05
C ASP A 47 -20.58 5.79 17.52
N ALA A 48 -21.21 4.73 17.02
CA ALA A 48 -21.31 4.45 15.59
C ALA A 48 -22.13 5.55 14.90
N GLY A 49 -21.45 6.44 14.18
CA GLY A 49 -22.08 7.53 13.43
C GLY A 49 -21.20 8.02 12.30
N THR A 50 -21.75 8.93 11.49
CA THR A 50 -21.10 9.47 10.29
C THR A 50 -19.73 10.08 10.59
N LEU A 51 -19.58 10.73 11.75
CA LEU A 51 -18.33 11.35 12.17
C LEU A 51 -17.24 10.30 12.43
N ARG A 52 -17.57 9.19 13.10
CA ARG A 52 -16.64 8.08 13.33
C ARG A 52 -16.20 7.46 12.01
N ASN A 53 -17.15 7.22 11.10
CA ASN A 53 -16.82 6.65 9.79
C ASN A 53 -15.89 7.58 8.99
N ALA A 54 -16.14 8.89 9.00
CA ALA A 54 -15.28 9.85 8.32
C ALA A 54 -13.84 9.84 8.87
N ILE A 55 -13.68 9.82 10.19
CA ILE A 55 -12.36 9.71 10.85
C ILE A 55 -11.64 8.44 10.42
N PHE A 56 -12.33 7.30 10.43
CA PHE A 56 -11.74 6.01 10.06
C PHE A 56 -11.27 6.00 8.61
N ILE A 57 -12.08 6.53 7.69
CA ILE A 57 -11.71 6.65 6.28
C ILE A 57 -10.44 7.50 6.15
N ILE A 58 -10.39 8.66 6.80
CA ILE A 58 -9.23 9.58 6.72
C ILE A 58 -7.98 8.92 7.30
N LEU A 59 -8.04 8.34 8.50
CA LEU A 59 -6.90 7.66 9.13
C LEU A 59 -6.41 6.46 8.30
N THR A 60 -7.34 5.73 7.67
CA THR A 60 -7.00 4.61 6.77
C THR A 60 -6.25 5.09 5.53
N VAL A 61 -6.64 6.22 4.94
CA VAL A 61 -5.93 6.82 3.80
C VAL A 61 -4.51 7.25 4.20
N PHE A 62 -4.35 7.89 5.36
CA PHE A 62 -3.01 8.24 5.87
C PHE A 62 -2.13 7.00 6.07
N LYS A 63 -2.68 5.96 6.70
CA LYS A 63 -1.99 4.67 6.88
C LYS A 63 -1.55 4.09 5.53
N ALA A 64 -2.45 4.05 4.54
CA ALA A 64 -2.13 3.54 3.20
C ALA A 64 -0.98 4.32 2.55
N PHE A 65 -0.96 5.65 2.67
CA PHE A 65 0.14 6.48 2.19
C PHE A 65 1.47 6.13 2.83
N TYR A 66 1.53 5.99 4.17
CA TYR A 66 2.77 5.63 4.87
C TYR A 66 3.27 4.22 4.52
N ILE A 67 2.35 3.27 4.29
CA ILE A 67 2.71 1.91 3.88
C ILE A 67 3.33 1.92 2.48
N VAL A 68 2.66 2.56 1.52
CA VAL A 68 3.12 2.62 0.12
C VAL A 68 4.43 3.40 0.00
N ALA A 69 4.60 4.49 0.78
CA ALA A 69 5.81 5.30 0.74
C ALA A 69 7.05 4.53 1.24
N GLU A 70 6.96 3.85 2.39
CA GLU A 70 8.16 3.30 3.05
C GLU A 70 8.27 1.78 3.07
N PHE A 71 7.16 1.01 3.14
CA PHE A 71 7.27 -0.46 3.11
C PHE A 71 7.41 -1.02 1.70
N MET A 72 6.92 -0.30 0.69
CA MET A 72 7.04 -0.72 -0.70
C MET A 72 8.33 -0.22 -1.38
N HIS A 73 9.24 0.43 -0.64
CA HIS A 73 10.57 0.88 -1.09
C HIS A 73 10.55 1.76 -2.36
N LEU A 74 9.39 2.32 -2.71
CA LEU A 74 9.13 3.03 -3.96
C LEU A 74 9.84 4.38 -4.08
N LYS A 75 10.39 4.89 -2.97
CA LYS A 75 11.01 6.21 -2.93
C LYS A 75 12.35 6.28 -3.65
N HIS A 76 13.05 5.14 -3.82
CA HIS A 76 14.40 5.12 -4.40
C HIS A 76 14.61 4.07 -5.51
N GLU A 77 13.62 3.22 -5.80
CA GLU A 77 13.74 2.17 -6.83
C GLU A 77 12.56 2.08 -7.82
N THR A 78 12.78 1.24 -8.84
CA THR A 78 12.11 1.15 -10.15
C THR A 78 10.63 1.55 -10.21
N LYS A 79 10.34 2.50 -11.12
CA LYS A 79 8.98 2.95 -11.46
C LYS A 79 8.02 1.80 -11.77
N ALA A 80 8.53 0.67 -12.25
CA ALA A 80 7.75 -0.55 -12.51
C ALA A 80 7.06 -1.10 -11.24
N LEU A 81 7.69 -1.02 -10.07
CA LEU A 81 7.08 -1.44 -8.80
C LEU A 81 5.98 -0.46 -8.35
N ILE A 82 6.11 0.83 -8.66
CA ILE A 82 5.04 1.80 -8.40
C ILE A 82 3.80 1.42 -9.22
N TRP A 83 3.99 1.13 -10.52
CA TRP A 83 2.91 0.73 -11.41
C TRP A 83 2.25 -0.59 -11.00
N SER A 84 3.00 -1.55 -10.43
CA SER A 84 2.42 -2.82 -9.96
C SER A 84 1.48 -2.66 -8.77
N ILE A 85 1.57 -1.57 -8.01
CA ILE A 85 0.68 -1.26 -6.88
C ILE A 85 -0.44 -0.29 -7.30
N ILE A 86 -0.12 0.74 -8.09
CA ILE A 86 -1.12 1.71 -8.55
C ILE A 86 -2.15 1.06 -9.47
N LEU A 87 -1.74 0.16 -10.37
CA LEU A 87 -2.65 -0.48 -11.32
C LEU A 87 -3.77 -1.29 -10.62
N PRO A 88 -3.48 -2.25 -9.71
CA PRO A 88 -4.53 -2.95 -8.98
C PRO A 88 -5.36 -2.01 -8.09
N MET A 89 -4.76 -0.99 -7.47
CA MET A 89 -5.52 0.01 -6.69
C MET A 89 -6.50 0.81 -7.55
N ALA A 90 -6.09 1.22 -8.75
CA ALA A 90 -6.95 1.92 -9.70
C ALA A 90 -8.10 1.03 -10.20
N LEU A 91 -7.83 -0.26 -10.44
CA LEU A 91 -8.87 -1.22 -10.81
C LEU A 91 -9.90 -1.42 -9.70
N VAL A 92 -9.48 -1.49 -8.43
CA VAL A 92 -10.42 -1.59 -7.29
C VAL A 92 -11.27 -0.32 -7.17
N MET A 93 -10.67 0.86 -7.30
CA MET A 93 -11.40 2.13 -7.30
C MET A 93 -12.42 2.21 -8.45
N TRP A 94 -12.01 1.82 -9.65
CA TRP A 94 -12.89 1.78 -10.81
C TRP A 94 -14.04 0.77 -10.62
N LEU A 95 -13.75 -0.42 -10.11
CA LEU A 95 -14.75 -1.45 -9.82
C LEU A 95 -15.76 -0.98 -8.78
N MET A 96 -15.33 -0.30 -7.72
CA MET A 96 -16.22 0.28 -6.71
C MET A 96 -17.22 1.24 -7.33
N VAL A 97 -16.76 2.16 -8.19
CA VAL A 97 -17.65 3.12 -8.88
C VAL A 97 -18.60 2.40 -9.84
N ALA A 98 -18.10 1.42 -10.60
CA ALA A 98 -18.92 0.63 -11.52
C ALA A 98 -20.04 -0.11 -10.79
N LEU A 99 -19.73 -0.80 -9.68
CA LEU A 99 -20.72 -1.54 -8.90
C LEU A 99 -21.77 -0.64 -8.26
N ILE A 100 -21.38 0.54 -7.76
CA ILE A 100 -22.35 1.50 -7.20
C ILE A 100 -23.26 2.03 -8.31
N SER A 101 -22.72 2.32 -9.49
CA SER A 101 -23.48 2.87 -10.63
C SER A 101 -24.47 1.84 -11.17
N GLU A 102 -24.01 0.64 -11.49
CA GLU A 102 -24.86 -0.46 -11.95
C GLU A 102 -25.88 -0.89 -10.89
N GLY A 103 -25.47 -0.95 -9.63
CA GLY A 103 -26.37 -1.27 -8.52
C GLY A 103 -27.50 -0.25 -8.37
N SER A 104 -27.20 1.04 -8.51
CA SER A 104 -28.21 2.10 -8.47
C SER A 104 -29.19 2.02 -9.66
N TYR A 105 -28.66 1.81 -10.87
CA TYR A 105 -29.49 1.68 -12.07
C TYR A 105 -30.43 0.48 -12.01
N TYR A 106 -29.94 -0.67 -11.53
CA TYR A 106 -30.75 -1.87 -11.35
C TYR A 106 -31.84 -1.67 -10.29
N PHE A 107 -31.50 -1.02 -9.17
CA PHE A 107 -32.46 -0.72 -8.11
C PHE A 107 -33.60 0.17 -8.60
N ASP A 108 -33.28 1.25 -9.34
CA ASP A 108 -34.29 2.15 -9.91
C ASP A 108 -35.16 1.45 -10.96
N SER A 109 -34.56 0.57 -11.78
CA SER A 109 -35.28 -0.21 -12.79
C SER A 109 -36.29 -1.17 -12.16
N ILE A 110 -35.91 -1.86 -11.07
CA ILE A 110 -36.84 -2.71 -10.30
C ILE A 110 -37.96 -1.88 -9.70
N ARG A 111 -37.62 -0.78 -9.00
CA ARG A 111 -38.62 0.07 -8.33
C ARG A 111 -39.66 0.59 -9.33
N ASN A 112 -39.24 0.95 -10.54
CA ASN A 112 -40.11 1.44 -11.60
C ASN A 112 -40.93 0.33 -12.29
N TYR A 113 -40.54 -0.94 -12.16
CA TYR A 113 -41.33 -2.07 -12.68
C TYR A 113 -42.48 -2.47 -11.73
N PHE A 114 -42.29 -2.30 -10.42
CA PHE A 114 -43.27 -2.64 -9.39
C PHE A 114 -44.21 -1.48 -9.01
N ASN A 115 -44.08 -0.33 -9.66
CA ASN A 115 -44.83 0.89 -9.37
C ASN A 115 -45.51 1.41 -10.64
#